data_AF-A0A4Q4DIR9-F1
#
_entry.id   AF-A0A4Q4DIR9-F1
#
_cell.length_a   1.000
_cell.length_b   1.000
_cell.length_c   1.000
_cell.angle_alpha   90.00
_cell.angle_beta   90.00
_cell.angle_gamma   90.00
#
_symmetry.space_group_name_H-M   'P 1'
#
loop_
_entity.id
_entity.type
_entity.pdbx_description
1 polymer ?
#
loop_
_entity_poly.entity_id
_entity_poly.type
_entity_poly.pdbx_seq_one_letter_code
_entity_poly.pdbx_strand_id
1 'polypeptide(L)' 'MIELERRAWQEQQHGALTVDTASAVQASITAHAAATGQNRYEVEKALKAAVRHPEPDE' A
#
# COMPACT_ATOMS: atom_id res chain seq x y z
N MET A 1 0.42 0.62 -7.77
CA MET A 1 0.61 0.32 -6.33
C MET A 1 0.05 1.42 -5.44
N ILE A 2 0.46 2.69 -5.59
CA ILE A 2 -0.05 3.82 -4.75
C ILE A 2 -1.58 3.92 -4.80
N GLU A 3 -2.20 3.85 -5.98
CA GLU A 3 -3.67 3.94 -6.10
C GLU A 3 -4.40 2.76 -5.42
N LEU A 4 -3.84 1.56 -5.50
CA LEU A 4 -4.38 0.38 -4.82
C LEU A 4 -4.33 0.55 -3.30
N GLU A 5 -3.22 1.06 -2.77
CA GLU A 5 -3.11 1.35 -1.34
C GLU A 5 -4.02 2.52 -0.92
N ARG A 6 -4.20 3.57 -1.74
CA ARG A 6 -5.16 4.65 -1.46
C ARG A 6 -6.58 4.13 -1.34
N ARG A 7 -7.00 3.27 -2.29
CA ARG A 7 -8.30 2.61 -2.23
C ARG A 7 -8.42 1.72 -1.00
N ALA A 8 -7.44 0.86 -0.74
CA ALA A 8 -7.43 -0.01 0.44
C ALA A 8 -7.49 0.81 1.74
N TRP A 9 -6.81 1.96 1.78
CA TRP A 9 -6.83 2.86 2.92
C TRP A 9 -8.20 3.50 3.11
N GLN A 10 -8.84 4.01 2.05
CA GLN A 10 -10.21 4.54 2.12
C GLN A 10 -11.21 3.47 2.56
N GLU A 11 -11.14 2.25 2.01
CA GLU A 11 -11.99 1.14 2.43
C GLU A 11 -11.75 0.79 3.92
N GLN A 12 -10.48 0.79 4.38
CA GLN A 12 -10.14 0.55 5.78
C GLN A 12 -10.72 1.64 6.71
N GLN A 13 -10.64 2.91 6.32
CA GLN A 13 -11.21 4.03 7.09
C GLN A 13 -12.74 3.96 7.20
N HIS A 14 -13.41 3.33 6.24
CA HIS A 14 -14.86 3.12 6.25
C HIS A 14 -15.28 1.75 6.81
N GLY A 15 -14.34 0.92 7.29
CA GLY A 15 -14.63 -0.45 7.73
C GLY A 15 -15.12 -1.38 6.61
N ALA A 16 -14.86 -1.03 5.35
CA ALA A 16 -15.31 -1.73 4.15
C ALA A 16 -14.17 -2.50 3.44
N LEU A 17 -12.98 -2.58 4.04
CA LEU A 17 -11.83 -3.27 3.45
C LEU A 17 -12.15 -4.74 3.20
N THR A 18 -12.00 -5.16 1.93
CA THR A 18 -12.18 -6.55 1.54
C THR A 18 -10.85 -7.32 1.51
N VAL A 19 -10.93 -8.65 1.65
CA VAL A 19 -9.77 -9.54 1.49
C VAL A 19 -9.17 -9.42 0.09
N ASP A 20 -10.00 -9.22 -0.93
CA ASP A 20 -9.56 -9.07 -2.31
C ASP A 20 -8.75 -7.78 -2.51
N THR A 21 -9.23 -6.66 -1.97
CA THR A 21 -8.49 -5.39 -2.01
C THR A 21 -7.16 -5.51 -1.27
N ALA A 22 -7.15 -6.10 -0.06
CA ALA A 22 -5.92 -6.30 0.71
C ALA A 22 -4.91 -7.21 -0.01
N SER A 23 -5.40 -8.28 -0.64
CA SER A 23 -4.59 -9.22 -1.43
C SER A 23 -3.98 -8.56 -2.66
N ALA A 24 -4.74 -7.71 -3.36
CA ALA A 24 -4.24 -6.97 -4.52
C ALA A 24 -3.08 -6.02 -4.16
N VAL A 25 -3.15 -5.36 -2.99
CA VAL A 25 -2.04 -4.53 -2.50
C VAL A 25 -0.82 -5.39 -2.19
N GLN A 26 -0.96 -6.49 -1.43
CA GLN A 26 0.15 -7.38 -1.09
C GLN A 26 0.81 -8.01 -2.33
N ALA A 27 0.02 -8.41 -3.32
CA ALA A 27 0.54 -8.90 -4.59
C ALA A 27 1.35 -7.83 -5.32
N SER A 28 0.85 -6.58 -5.37
CA SER A 28 1.57 -5.46 -5.98
C SER A 28 2.87 -5.12 -5.26
N ILE A 29 2.88 -5.15 -3.92
CA ILE A 29 4.10 -4.92 -3.11
C ILE A 29 5.12 -6.01 -3.38
N THR A 30 4.68 -7.27 -3.40
CA THR A 30 5.55 -8.44 -3.63
C THR A 30 6.17 -8.40 -5.02
N ALA A 31 5.37 -8.11 -6.05
CA ALA A 31 5.85 -7.98 -7.42
C ALA A 31 6.86 -6.82 -7.56
N HIS A 32 6.60 -5.68 -6.91
CA HIS A 32 7.51 -4.54 -6.95
C HIS A 32 8.84 -4.85 -6.25
N ALA A 33 8.79 -5.42 -5.05
CA ALA A 33 9.98 -5.81 -4.30
C ALA A 33 10.85 -6.82 -5.07
N ALA A 34 10.22 -7.81 -5.71
CA ALA A 34 10.92 -8.77 -6.55
C ALA A 34 11.56 -8.11 -7.78
N ALA A 35 10.86 -7.18 -8.43
CA ALA A 35 11.37 -6.48 -9.61
C ALA A 35 12.53 -5.51 -9.30
N THR A 36 12.54 -4.90 -8.11
CA THR A 36 13.58 -3.94 -7.70
C THR A 36 14.68 -4.55 -6.84
N GLY A 37 14.55 -5.83 -6.45
CA GLY A 37 15.46 -6.48 -5.51
C GLY A 37 15.40 -5.91 -4.09
N GLN A 38 14.36 -5.13 -3.77
CA GLN A 38 14.17 -4.53 -2.46
C GLN A 38 13.50 -5.52 -1.49
N ASN A 39 13.68 -5.27 -0.18
CA ASN A 39 12.95 -6.01 0.83
C ASN A 39 11.44 -5.65 0.79
N ARG A 40 10.57 -6.66 0.73
CA ARG A 40 9.10 -6.49 0.70
C ARG A 40 8.58 -5.63 1.86
N TYR A 41 9.12 -5.79 3.06
CA TYR A 41 8.70 -5.03 4.25
C TYR A 41 9.05 -3.54 4.14
N GLU A 42 10.23 -3.21 3.60
CA GLU A 42 10.63 -1.82 3.39
C GLU A 42 9.74 -1.14 2.33
N VAL A 43 9.43 -1.84 1.25
CA VAL A 43 8.48 -1.37 0.23
C VAL A 43 7.10 -1.14 0.83
N GLU A 44 6.58 -2.11 1.60
CA GLU A 44 5.27 -1.98 2.27
C GLU A 44 5.24 -0.79 3.23
N LYS A 45 6.28 -0.62 4.04
CA LYS A 45 6.39 0.48 5.00
C LYS A 45 6.41 1.83 4.29
N ALA A 46 7.24 1.98 3.25
CA ALA A 46 7.33 3.21 2.47
C ALA A 46 6.01 3.55 1.77
N LEU A 47 5.37 2.55 1.17
CA LEU A 47 4.06 2.71 0.52
C LEU A 47 2.99 3.19 1.52
N LYS A 48 2.91 2.55 2.69
CA LYS A 48 1.95 2.93 3.73
C LYS A 48 2.23 4.33 4.28
N ALA A 49 3.50 4.68 4.49
CA ALA A 49 3.87 6.04 4.89
C ALA A 49 3.36 7.07 3.87
N ALA A 50 3.67 6.88 2.59
CA ALA A 50 3.27 7.80 1.52
C ALA A 50 1.75 7.97 1.36
N VAL A 51 0.95 6.94 1.68
CA VAL A 51 -0.51 6.99 1.53
C VAL A 51 -1.25 7.40 2.80
N ARG A 52 -0.84 6.87 3.95
CA ARG A 52 -1.56 7.03 5.22
C ARG A 52 -1.07 8.24 6.01
N HIS A 53 0.14 8.69 5.74
CA HIS A 53 0.79 9.81 6.39
C HIS A 53 1.49 10.69 5.34
N PRO A 54 0.72 11.30 4.42
CA PRO A 54 1.31 12.28 3.51
C PRO A 54 1.95 13.37 4.36
N GLU A 55 3.20 13.74 4.05
CA GLU A 55 3.82 14.90 4.69
C GLU A 55 2.89 16.10 4.50
N PRO A 56 2.70 16.92 5.54
CA PRO A 56 1.93 18.15 5.39
C PRO A 56 2.59 19.00 4.31
N ASP A 57 1.83 19.42 3.30
CA ASP A 57 2.28 20.43 2.34
C ASP A 57 2.69 21.69 3.15
N GLU A 58 3.97 22.04 3.13
CA GLU A 58 4.49 23.30 3.72
C GLU A 58 4.04 24.54 2.93
#